data_AF-A0A7C9EPR7-F1
#
_entry.id   AF-A0A7C9EPR7-F1
#
_cell.length_a   1.000
_cell.length_b   1.000
_cell.length_c   1.000
_cell.angle_alpha   90.00
_cell.angle_beta   90.00
_cell.angle_gamma   90.00
#
_symmetry.space_group_name_H-M   'P 1'
#
loop_
_entity.id
_entity.type
_entity.pdbx_description
1 polymer ?
#
loop_
_entity_poly.entity_id
_entity_poly.type
_entity_poly.pdbx_seq_one_letter_code
_entity_poly.pdbx_strand_id
1 'polypeptide(L)'
;WLSFQESGLGRIKEAADKIKPILKLSYLNLEPQLKICFSYCALFPKDFKISKALLIYLWIAQGYVVPSDKGQTVENVGEEYFLILLRRCFFQDVRTDEHGGIISCKMHDLMHDVAQEVAG
;
A
#
# COMPACT_ATOMS: atom_id res chain seq x y z
N TRP A 1 -26.97 -18.57 12.97
CA TRP A 1 -25.91 -17.56 13.22
C TRP A 1 -24.53 -18.10 12.87
N LEU A 2 -24.01 -19.14 13.54
CA LEU A 2 -22.69 -19.72 13.21
C LEU A 2 -22.58 -20.22 11.75
N SER A 3 -23.57 -20.97 11.26
CA SER A 3 -23.59 -21.46 9.87
C SER A 3 -23.66 -20.35 8.80
N PHE A 4 -24.30 -19.23 9.13
CA PHE A 4 -24.35 -18.05 8.26
C PHE A 4 -22.98 -17.33 8.23
N GLN A 5 -22.31 -17.26 9.38
CA GLN A 5 -20.98 -16.67 9.50
C GLN A 5 -19.92 -17.52 8.78
N GLU A 6 -19.94 -18.85 8.95
CA GLU A 6 -18.99 -19.75 8.29
C GLU A 6 -19.18 -19.79 6.77
N SER A 7 -20.42 -19.87 6.29
CA SER A 7 -20.71 -19.82 4.85
C SER A 7 -20.43 -18.44 4.23
N GLY A 8 -20.60 -17.35 5.00
CA GLY A 8 -20.18 -16.01 4.61
C GLY A 8 -18.66 -15.89 4.48
N LEU A 9 -17.92 -16.27 5.53
CA LEU A 9 -16.46 -16.24 5.57
C LEU A 9 -15.83 -17.12 4.48
N GLY A 10 -16.40 -18.31 4.24
CA GLY A 10 -15.97 -19.20 3.17
C GLY A 10 -16.03 -18.55 1.78
N ARG A 11 -17.14 -17.87 1.47
CA ARG A 11 -17.31 -17.15 0.19
C ARG A 11 -16.38 -15.95 0.05
N ILE A 12 -16.13 -15.22 1.14
CA ILE A 12 -15.18 -14.10 1.16
C ILE A 12 -13.76 -14.60 0.88
N LYS A 13 -13.36 -15.71 1.51
CA LYS A 13 -12.06 -16.34 1.29
C LYS A 13 -11.90 -16.79 -0.17
N GLU A 14 -12.91 -17.45 -0.73
CA GLU A 14 -12.88 -17.88 -2.13
C GLU A 14 -12.75 -16.69 -3.11
N ALA A 15 -13.45 -15.58 -2.82
CA ALA A 15 -13.33 -14.36 -3.62
C ALA A 15 -11.92 -13.75 -3.51
N ALA A 16 -11.34 -13.70 -2.30
CA ALA A 16 -9.99 -13.22 -2.08
C ALA A 16 -8.94 -14.06 -2.84
N ASP A 17 -9.06 -15.38 -2.81
CA ASP A 17 -8.15 -16.29 -3.51
C ASP A 17 -8.20 -16.11 -5.04
N LYS A 18 -9.36 -15.75 -5.59
CA LYS A 18 -9.52 -15.42 -7.03
C LYS A 18 -8.94 -14.05 -7.39
N ILE A 19 -8.96 -13.09 -6.46
CA ILE A 19 -8.49 -11.72 -6.68
C ILE A 19 -6.98 -11.57 -6.45
N LYS A 20 -6.40 -12.34 -5.51
CA LYS A 20 -4.96 -12.30 -5.18
C LYS A 20 -4.04 -12.37 -6.40
N PRO A 21 -4.23 -13.26 -7.40
CA PRO A 21 -3.39 -13.28 -8.60
C PRO A 21 -3.42 -11.96 -9.38
N ILE A 22 -4.57 -11.29 -9.45
CA ILE A 22 -4.73 -10.01 -10.14
C ILE A 22 -3.97 -8.92 -9.38
N LEU A 23 -4.07 -8.89 -8.06
CA LEU A 23 -3.33 -7.95 -7.22
C LEU A 23 -1.81 -8.17 -7.31
N LYS A 24 -1.37 -9.43 -7.41
CA LYS A 24 0.03 -9.78 -7.64
C LYS A 24 0.53 -9.26 -8.98
N LEU A 25 -0.28 -9.28 -10.04
CA LEU A 25 0.06 -8.64 -11.32
C LEU A 25 0.22 -7.12 -11.17
N SER A 26 -0.66 -6.46 -10.41
CA SER A 26 -0.52 -5.02 -10.11
C SER A 26 0.82 -4.70 -9.41
N TYR A 27 1.27 -5.56 -8.51
CA TYR A 27 2.59 -5.48 -7.87
C TYR A 27 3.74 -5.76 -8.86
N LEU A 28 3.66 -6.82 -9.67
CA LEU A 28 4.71 -7.16 -10.64
C LEU A 28 4.96 -6.05 -11.66
N ASN A 29 3.91 -5.29 -12.00
CA ASN A 29 3.94 -4.15 -12.91
C ASN A 29 4.38 -2.82 -12.24
N LEU A 30 4.90 -2.86 -11.01
CA LEU A 30 5.53 -1.70 -10.38
C LEU A 30 7.01 -1.59 -10.77
N GLU A 31 7.48 -0.35 -10.81
CA GLU A 31 8.91 -0.06 -10.87
C GLU A 31 9.63 -0.55 -9.60
N PRO A 32 10.92 -0.90 -9.67
CA PRO A 32 11.66 -1.49 -8.55
C PRO A 32 11.58 -0.69 -7.25
N GLN A 33 11.67 0.64 -7.33
CA GLN A 33 11.65 1.55 -6.18
C GLN A 33 10.27 1.53 -5.48
N LEU A 34 9.20 1.51 -6.27
CA LEU A 34 7.83 1.41 -5.75
C LEU A 34 7.56 0.04 -5.11
N LYS A 35 8.16 -1.04 -5.64
CA LYS A 35 8.08 -2.37 -5.02
C LYS A 35 8.69 -2.36 -3.63
N ILE A 36 9.88 -1.76 -3.47
CA ILE A 36 10.55 -1.66 -2.16
C ILE A 36 9.70 -0.84 -1.17
N CYS A 37 9.22 0.34 -1.59
CA CYS A 37 8.36 1.19 -0.76
C CYS A 37 7.08 0.47 -0.33
N PHE A 38 6.44 -0.26 -1.26
CA PHE A 38 5.25 -1.05 -0.96
C PHE A 38 5.54 -2.21 -0.01
N SER A 39 6.60 -2.98 -0.25
CA SER A 39 6.96 -4.11 0.62
C SER A 39 7.28 -3.65 2.03
N TYR A 40 7.87 -2.46 2.20
CA TYR A 40 8.09 -1.85 3.51
C TYR A 40 6.77 -1.61 4.27
N CYS A 41 5.68 -1.27 3.57
CA CYS A 41 4.37 -1.08 4.20
C CYS A 41 3.84 -2.36 4.88
N ALA A 42 4.30 -3.54 4.49
CA ALA A 42 3.89 -4.81 5.09
C ALA A 42 4.42 -5.02 6.52
N LEU A 43 5.31 -4.15 7.00
CA LEU A 43 5.77 -4.14 8.39
C LEU A 43 4.70 -3.56 9.33
N PHE A 44 3.78 -2.75 8.81
CA PHE A 44 2.66 -2.26 9.59
C PHE A 44 1.58 -3.34 9.67
N PRO A 45 1.02 -3.62 10.86
CA PRO A 45 -0.06 -4.59 10.99
C PRO A 45 -1.25 -4.27 10.08
N LYS A 46 -2.03 -5.29 9.74
CA LYS A 46 -3.36 -5.09 9.14
C LYS A 46 -4.20 -4.16 10.02
N ASP A 47 -5.09 -3.41 9.38
CA ASP A 47 -5.89 -2.36 10.01
C ASP A 47 -5.12 -1.15 10.58
N PHE A 48 -3.78 -1.10 10.46
CA PHE A 48 -3.01 0.01 10.99
C PHE A 48 -3.16 1.29 10.15
N LYS A 49 -3.55 2.37 10.81
CA LYS A 49 -3.65 3.71 10.22
C LYS A 49 -2.27 4.36 10.20
N ILE A 50 -1.76 4.63 9.00
CA ILE A 50 -0.44 5.22 8.75
C ILE A 50 -0.62 6.69 8.36
N SER A 51 0.15 7.59 8.99
CA SER A 51 0.26 8.98 8.53
C SER A 51 1.02 9.02 7.20
N LYS A 52 0.49 9.73 6.19
CA LYS A 52 1.13 9.86 4.88
C LYS A 52 2.54 10.43 5.02
N ALA A 53 2.68 11.52 5.76
CA ALA A 53 3.95 12.21 5.96
C ALA A 53 4.97 11.28 6.62
N LEU A 54 4.58 10.58 7.69
CA LEU A 54 5.46 9.62 8.37
C LEU A 54 5.94 8.52 7.42
N LEU A 55 5.04 7.95 6.61
CA LEU A 55 5.38 6.88 5.66
C LEU A 55 6.42 7.34 4.64
N ILE A 56 6.22 8.53 4.06
CA ILE A 56 7.16 9.13 3.10
C ILE A 56 8.51 9.36 3.76
N TYR A 57 8.55 9.93 4.98
CA TYR A 57 9.81 10.14 5.69
C TYR A 57 10.53 8.83 6.02
N LEU A 58 9.81 7.75 6.34
CA LEU A 58 10.42 6.44 6.54
C LEU A 58 11.06 5.91 5.26
N TRP A 59 10.38 6.03 4.11
CA TRP A 59 10.98 5.64 2.83
C TRP A 59 12.23 6.46 2.48
N ILE A 60 12.21 7.76 2.74
CA ILE A 60 13.37 8.65 2.53
C ILE A 60 14.51 8.24 3.47
N ALA A 61 14.23 8.02 4.76
CA ALA A 61 15.24 7.64 5.75
C ALA A 61 15.94 6.32 5.41
N GLN A 62 15.25 5.39 4.74
CA GLN A 62 15.84 4.14 4.25
C GLN A 62 16.52 4.26 2.87
N GLY A 63 16.49 5.44 2.25
CA GLY A 63 17.08 5.68 0.93
C GLY A 63 16.31 5.02 -0.22
N TYR A 64 15.03 4.70 -0.02
CA TYR A 64 14.20 4.07 -1.06
C TYR A 64 13.68 5.08 -2.10
N VAL A 65 13.71 6.37 -1.75
CA VAL A 65 13.28 7.46 -2.61
C VAL A 65 14.50 8.06 -3.29
N VAL A 66 14.58 7.91 -4.61
CA VAL A 66 15.74 8.36 -5.41
C VAL A 66 15.27 9.38 -6.45
N PRO A 67 15.68 10.65 -6.37
CA PRO A 67 15.38 11.64 -7.39
C PRO A 67 16.04 11.30 -8.72
N SER A 68 15.29 11.43 -9.82
CA SER A 68 15.81 11.25 -11.18
C SER A 68 16.45 12.53 -11.73
N ASP A 69 15.96 13.70 -11.30
CA ASP A 69 16.41 15.01 -11.80
C ASP A 69 16.99 15.89 -10.71
N LYS A 70 17.96 16.74 -11.10
CA LYS A 70 18.66 17.66 -10.17
C LYS A 70 17.76 18.73 -9.53
N GLY A 71 16.55 18.93 -10.05
CA GLY A 71 15.58 19.90 -9.53
C GLY A 71 14.51 19.31 -8.61
N GLN A 72 14.44 17.98 -8.47
CA GLN A 72 13.44 17.32 -7.62
C GLN A 72 13.96 17.19 -6.18
N THR A 73 13.12 17.59 -5.22
CA THR A 73 13.35 17.28 -3.81
C THR A 73 12.95 15.84 -3.53
N VAL A 74 13.63 15.19 -2.57
CA VAL A 74 13.31 13.81 -2.16
C VAL A 74 11.88 13.69 -1.64
N GLU A 75 11.36 14.74 -1.00
CA GLU A 75 9.98 14.80 -0.51
C GLU A 75 8.97 14.77 -1.66
N ASN A 76 9.23 15.50 -2.75
CA ASN A 76 8.33 15.53 -3.90
C ASN A 76 8.29 14.16 -4.61
N VAL A 77 9.43 13.49 -4.72
CA VAL A 77 9.51 12.13 -5.30
C VAL A 77 8.80 11.13 -4.39
N GLY A 78 8.96 11.26 -3.07
CA GLY A 78 8.24 10.43 -2.09
C GLY A 78 6.72 10.61 -2.17
N GLU A 79 6.24 11.84 -2.35
CA GLU A 79 4.82 12.14 -2.58
C GLU A 79 4.33 11.51 -3.89
N GLU A 80 5.11 11.61 -4.97
CA GLU A 80 4.77 10.97 -6.25
C GLU A 80 4.64 9.46 -6.10
N TYR A 81 5.58 8.81 -5.42
CA TYR A 81 5.53 7.38 -5.14
C TYR A 81 4.28 7.00 -4.36
N PHE A 82 3.96 7.76 -3.31
CA PHE A 82 2.75 7.58 -2.53
C PHE A 82 1.49 7.66 -3.41
N LEU A 83 1.40 8.69 -4.26
CA LEU A 83 0.25 8.90 -5.15
C LEU A 83 0.12 7.81 -6.21
N ILE A 84 1.22 7.29 -6.75
CA ILE A 84 1.20 6.16 -7.69
C ILE A 84 0.63 4.91 -7.01
N LEU A 85 1.13 4.57 -5.82
CA LEU A 85 0.63 3.42 -5.05
C LEU A 85 -0.85 3.60 -4.68
N LEU A 86 -1.24 4.80 -4.27
CA LEU A 86 -2.63 5.10 -3.95
C LEU A 86 -3.56 4.94 -5.17
N ARG A 87 -3.18 5.47 -6.33
CA ARG A 87 -3.96 5.35 -7.58
C ARG A 87 -4.11 3.91 -8.05
N ARG A 88 -3.18 3.03 -7.67
CA ARG A 88 -3.27 1.59 -7.93
C ARG A 88 -4.06 0.83 -6.86
N CYS A 89 -4.72 1.53 -5.93
CA CYS A 89 -5.53 0.98 -4.85
C CYS A 89 -4.74 0.14 -3.83
N PHE A 90 -3.44 0.44 -3.64
CA PHE A 90 -2.63 -0.25 -2.64
C PHE A 90 -2.99 0.16 -1.20
N PHE A 91 -3.54 1.36 -1.09
CA PHE A 91 -4.03 1.94 0.16
C PHE A 91 -5.54 2.10 0.13
N GLN A 92 -6.16 1.98 1.30
CA GLN A 92 -7.58 2.19 1.56
C GLN A 92 -7.78 3.17 2.72
N ASP A 93 -9.04 3.51 3.00
CA ASP A 93 -9.45 4.34 4.14
C ASP A 93 -8.69 5.68 4.22
N VAL A 94 -8.46 6.28 3.05
CA VAL A 94 -7.78 7.56 2.91
C VAL A 94 -8.57 8.64 3.65
N ARG A 95 -7.87 9.38 4.51
CA ARG A 95 -8.41 10.57 5.17
C ARG A 95 -7.73 11.80 4.61
N THR A 96 -8.53 12.85 4.41
CA THR A 96 -8.07 14.16 3.98
C THR A 96 -8.32 15.19 5.06
N ASP A 97 -7.54 16.27 5.04
CA ASP A 97 -7.85 17.49 5.78
C ASP A 97 -8.98 18.31 5.12
N GLU A 98 -9.30 19.45 5.72
CA GLU A 98 -10.34 20.39 5.24
C GLU A 98 -10.01 21.01 3.87
N HIS A 99 -8.75 20.95 3.44
CA HIS A 99 -8.27 21.47 2.17
C HIS A 99 -8.11 20.36 1.10
N GLY A 100 -8.49 19.12 1.42
CA GLY A 100 -8.39 17.97 0.52
C GLY A 100 -7.01 17.30 0.50
N GLY A 101 -6.07 17.72 1.35
CA GLY A 101 -4.75 17.12 1.48
C GLY A 101 -4.82 15.76 2.18
N ILE A 102 -4.19 14.73 1.62
CA ILE A 102 -4.20 13.39 2.22
C ILE A 102 -3.33 13.38 3.48
N ILE A 103 -3.93 13.03 4.62
CA ILE A 103 -3.27 13.00 5.94
C ILE A 103 -2.87 11.58 6.37
N SER A 104 -3.65 10.57 5.99
CA SER A 104 -3.41 9.19 6.41
C SER A 104 -4.12 8.19 5.53
N CYS A 105 -3.64 6.95 5.56
CA CYS A 105 -4.24 5.81 4.88
C CYS A 105 -4.00 4.52 5.67
N LYS A 106 -4.61 3.43 5.21
CA LYS A 106 -4.36 2.06 5.67
C LYS A 106 -3.89 1.22 4.47
N MET A 107 -2.99 0.26 4.68
CA MET A 107 -2.70 -0.73 3.63
C MET A 107 -3.91 -1.66 3.44
N HIS A 108 -4.28 -1.94 2.19
CA HIS A 108 -5.38 -2.85 1.91
C HIS A 108 -5.02 -4.29 2.36
N ASP A 109 -5.88 -5.00 3.09
CA ASP A 109 -5.50 -6.26 3.75
C ASP A 109 -5.05 -7.35 2.75
N LEU A 110 -5.70 -7.44 1.58
CA LEU A 110 -5.25 -8.32 0.50
C LEU A 110 -3.89 -7.91 -0.08
N MET A 111 -3.59 -6.61 -0.13
CA MET A 111 -2.30 -6.11 -0.60
C MET A 111 -1.21 -6.36 0.45
N HIS A 112 -1.56 -6.29 1.73
CA HIS A 112 -0.68 -6.73 2.81
C HIS A 112 -0.33 -8.21 2.66
N ASP A 113 -1.30 -9.07 2.35
CA ASP A 113 -1.04 -10.50 2.09
C ASP A 113 -0.12 -10.70 0.88
N VAL A 114 -0.36 -9.97 -0.21
CA VAL A 114 0.51 -10.01 -1.39
C VAL A 114 1.93 -9.57 -1.04
N ALA A 115 2.10 -8.50 -0.25
CA ALA A 115 3.40 -7.97 0.13
C ALA A 115 4.19 -8.95 1.01
N GLN A 116 3.52 -9.63 1.94
CA GLN A 116 4.12 -10.68 2.77
C GLN A 116 4.54 -11.91 1.95
N GLU A 117 3.75 -12.28 0.93
CA GLU A 117 4.07 -13.40 0.04
C GLU A 117 5.25 -13.12 -0.92
N VAL A 118 5.48 -11.86 -1.30
CA VAL A 118 6.56 -11.49 -2.25
C VAL A 118 7.85 -11.01 -1.57
N ALA A 119 7.78 -10.64 -0.29
CA ALA A 119 8.94 -10.29 0.53
C ALA A 119 9.62 -11.53 1.16
N GLY A 120 9.04 -12.71 0.97
CA GLY A 120 9.58 -14.02 1.38
C GLY A 120 10.46 -14.66 0.33
#